data_AF-A0A401GUE0-F1
#
_entry.id   AF-A0A401GUE0-F1
#
_cell.length_a   1.000
_cell.length_b   1.000
_cell.length_c   1.000
_cell.angle_alpha   90.00
_cell.angle_beta   90.00
_cell.angle_gamma   90.00
#
_symmetry.space_group_name_H-M   'P 1'
#
loop_
_entity.id
_entity.type
_entity.pdbx_description
1 polymer ?
#
loop_
_entity_poly.entity_id
_entity_poly.type
_entity_poly.pdbx_seq_one_letter_code
_entity_poly.pdbx_strand_id
1 'polypeptide(L)'
;MGLKKLDAKSLQPYPNGIGRESEHWPKDPRTGRPYLRFRWSRNAEDDVNSSGLDDIFASIRATGAARVADAVPELRRICDRDLKVKIKAKFIYMAREFRKSERQAAEHENIEAAAEEEVEEEEEEEAEEAGADGEHQARGTRQKATEPVIEVDRAHKNSCVASKLQGRVRKRQNSIYTDKKYDSAFMINAMSDDEDDPTWSHGEVKRYISRAPGYRSETVKQLYISIDAIADKDPDKAKAATTRIRGPEYPDAVRPKAKKLANRIRAWQVNDVLLAENQHWLTSGRVAISGWLWGDDEDPEDSELKRKSVEAGERNGKKRRRVVDSSAVAQAQSRVEALTNGGDINQLFAGLG
;
A
#
# COMPACT_ATOMS: atom_id res chain seq x y z
N MET A 1 17.61 -14.54 -18.74
CA MET A 1 17.73 -14.69 -17.27
C MET A 1 17.98 -16.14 -16.83
N GLY A 2 17.58 -17.17 -17.61
CA GLY A 2 17.89 -18.57 -17.26
C GLY A 2 16.97 -19.14 -16.16
N LEU A 3 15.80 -18.55 -15.97
CA LEU A 3 14.85 -18.93 -14.92
C LEU A 3 13.65 -19.64 -15.56
N LYS A 4 13.18 -20.73 -14.93
CA LYS A 4 11.94 -21.42 -15.31
C LYS A 4 10.71 -20.57 -15.01
N LYS A 5 10.76 -19.80 -13.93
CA LYS A 5 9.67 -18.95 -13.45
C LYS A 5 10.20 -17.58 -13.03
N LEU A 6 9.47 -16.53 -13.36
CA LEU A 6 9.80 -15.16 -13.00
C LEU A 6 9.01 -14.75 -11.75
N ASP A 7 9.45 -15.23 -10.58
CA ASP A 7 8.91 -14.84 -9.27
C ASP A 7 10.02 -14.37 -8.32
N ALA A 8 9.63 -13.67 -7.24
CA ALA A 8 10.55 -12.98 -6.33
C ALA A 8 11.62 -13.91 -5.73
N LYS A 9 11.20 -15.12 -5.35
CA LYS A 9 12.07 -16.14 -4.72
C LYS A 9 13.07 -16.75 -5.71
N SER A 10 12.72 -16.78 -7.00
CA SER A 10 13.58 -17.34 -8.05
C SER A 10 14.50 -16.30 -8.70
N LEU A 11 14.39 -15.02 -8.34
CA LEU A 11 15.27 -13.99 -8.89
C LEU A 11 16.68 -14.15 -8.33
N GLN A 12 17.66 -14.29 -9.22
CA GLN A 12 19.05 -14.37 -8.83
C GLN A 12 19.63 -12.98 -8.52
N PRO A 13 20.50 -12.87 -7.50
CA PRO A 13 21.20 -11.63 -7.19
C PRO A 13 22.16 -11.24 -8.30
N TYR A 14 22.58 -9.98 -8.30
CA TYR A 14 23.62 -9.50 -9.21
C TYR A 14 24.99 -10.03 -8.76
N PRO A 15 25.81 -10.64 -9.63
CA PRO A 15 27.15 -11.08 -9.27
C PRO A 15 28.02 -9.88 -8.88
N ASN A 16 28.41 -9.78 -7.60
CA ASN A 16 29.26 -8.69 -7.13
C ASN A 16 30.69 -8.87 -7.65
N GLY A 17 31.28 -7.80 -8.19
CA GLY A 17 32.67 -7.80 -8.68
C GLY A 17 32.90 -8.49 -10.02
N ILE A 18 31.89 -9.10 -10.63
CA ILE A 18 31.99 -9.79 -11.92
C ILE A 18 31.24 -8.97 -12.97
N GLY A 19 31.92 -8.53 -14.02
CA GLY A 19 31.32 -7.83 -15.16
C GLY A 19 30.68 -8.81 -16.16
N ARG A 20 29.78 -8.31 -17.03
CA ARG A 20 29.13 -9.10 -18.10
C ARG A 20 30.14 -9.75 -19.06
N GLU A 21 31.31 -9.14 -19.19
CA GLU A 21 32.42 -9.61 -20.05
C GLU A 21 33.31 -10.65 -19.35
N SER A 22 33.15 -10.86 -18.05
CA SER A 22 33.95 -11.84 -17.32
C SER A 22 33.65 -13.26 -17.77
N GLU A 23 34.67 -14.10 -17.78
CA GLU A 23 34.55 -15.54 -18.07
C GLU A 23 33.57 -16.23 -17.12
N HIS A 24 33.54 -15.81 -15.85
CA HIS A 24 32.69 -16.34 -14.80
C HIS A 24 31.24 -15.83 -14.85
N TRP A 25 30.88 -14.97 -15.81
CA TRP A 25 29.51 -14.53 -15.94
C TRP A 25 28.60 -15.72 -16.33
N PRO A 26 27.44 -15.92 -15.67
CA PRO A 26 26.53 -17.02 -16.00
C PRO A 26 26.09 -16.97 -17.47
N LYS A 27 26.34 -18.05 -18.21
CA LYS A 27 26.01 -18.19 -19.64
C LYS A 27 24.96 -19.28 -19.87
N ASP A 28 24.18 -19.12 -20.93
CA ASP A 28 23.30 -20.17 -21.42
C ASP A 28 24.12 -21.32 -22.01
N PRO A 29 24.00 -22.56 -21.48
CA PRO A 29 24.83 -23.69 -21.93
C PRO A 29 24.62 -24.03 -23.41
N ARG A 30 23.45 -23.72 -23.99
CA ARG A 30 23.17 -24.04 -25.39
C ARG A 30 23.69 -22.98 -26.35
N THR A 31 23.60 -21.71 -25.98
CA THR A 31 23.92 -20.60 -26.89
C THR A 31 25.24 -19.91 -26.57
N GLY A 32 25.86 -20.22 -25.43
CA GLY A 32 27.04 -19.54 -24.90
C GLY A 32 26.80 -18.08 -24.51
N ARG A 33 25.58 -17.55 -24.68
CA ARG A 33 25.28 -16.14 -24.47
C ARG A 33 25.19 -15.82 -22.97
N PRO A 34 25.73 -14.69 -22.51
CA PRO A 34 25.61 -14.28 -21.12
C PRO A 34 24.15 -14.06 -20.76
N TYR A 35 23.72 -14.56 -19.60
CA TYR A 35 22.39 -14.29 -19.10
C TYR A 35 22.25 -12.83 -18.67
N LEU A 36 21.08 -12.26 -18.94
CA LEU A 36 20.68 -10.98 -18.38
C LEU A 36 20.57 -11.08 -16.85
N ARG A 37 21.18 -10.11 -16.14
CA ARG A 37 21.13 -9.94 -14.68
C ARG A 37 20.83 -8.48 -14.37
N PHE A 38 20.12 -8.24 -13.28
CA PHE A 38 19.76 -6.91 -12.82
C PHE A 38 20.26 -6.68 -11.39
N ARG A 39 20.64 -5.43 -11.08
CA ARG A 39 20.89 -4.97 -9.73
C ARG A 39 19.56 -4.59 -9.08
N TRP A 40 18.89 -5.57 -8.46
CA TRP A 40 17.56 -5.38 -7.84
C TRP A 40 17.52 -4.35 -6.70
N SER A 41 18.67 -4.08 -6.09
CA SER A 41 18.83 -3.02 -5.08
C SER A 41 18.92 -1.61 -5.67
N ARG A 42 19.13 -1.49 -6.98
CA ARG A 42 19.22 -0.22 -7.72
C ARG A 42 17.93 0.07 -8.48
N ASN A 43 17.76 1.33 -8.89
CA ASN A 43 16.59 1.74 -9.66
C ASN A 43 16.74 1.32 -11.15
N ALA A 44 15.70 1.58 -11.94
CA ALA A 44 15.67 1.23 -13.36
C ALA A 44 16.56 2.12 -14.25
N GLU A 45 17.07 3.22 -13.71
CA GLU A 45 17.89 4.22 -14.43
C GLU A 45 19.39 3.99 -14.23
N ASP A 46 19.77 3.06 -13.35
CA ASP A 46 21.14 2.55 -13.23
C ASP A 46 21.61 2.02 -14.59
N ASP A 47 22.85 2.32 -14.99
CA ASP A 47 23.38 2.03 -16.33
C ASP A 47 23.26 0.53 -16.68
N VAL A 48 23.52 -0.36 -15.72
CA VAL A 48 23.42 -1.80 -15.92
C VAL A 48 21.97 -2.22 -16.13
N ASN A 49 21.07 -1.68 -15.31
CA ASN A 49 19.65 -2.02 -15.38
C ASN A 49 19.01 -1.44 -16.64
N SER A 50 19.28 -0.19 -16.99
CA SER A 50 18.73 0.48 -18.17
C SER A 50 19.15 -0.22 -19.46
N SER A 51 20.45 -0.56 -19.60
CA SER A 51 20.95 -1.37 -20.71
C SER A 51 20.22 -2.72 -20.79
N GLY A 52 20.01 -3.38 -19.65
CA GLY A 52 19.28 -4.64 -19.61
C GLY A 52 17.79 -4.52 -19.98
N LEU A 53 17.15 -3.41 -19.66
CA LEU A 53 15.76 -3.14 -20.06
C LEU A 53 15.65 -2.84 -21.56
N ASP A 54 16.63 -2.17 -22.14
CA ASP A 54 16.73 -1.96 -23.59
C ASP A 54 16.98 -3.30 -24.34
N ASP A 55 17.81 -4.19 -23.79
CA ASP A 55 18.00 -5.56 -24.32
C ASP A 55 16.66 -6.34 -24.34
N ILE A 56 15.84 -6.23 -23.27
CA ILE A 56 14.51 -6.84 -23.21
C ILE A 56 13.58 -6.22 -24.27
N PHE A 57 13.56 -4.89 -24.37
CA PHE A 57 12.74 -4.18 -25.34
C PHE A 57 13.07 -4.62 -26.78
N ALA A 58 14.35 -4.65 -27.13
CA ALA A 58 14.82 -5.10 -28.43
C ALA A 58 14.43 -6.57 -28.71
N SER A 59 14.55 -7.45 -27.70
CA SER A 59 14.15 -8.85 -27.82
C SER A 59 12.64 -9.02 -28.04
N ILE A 60 11.80 -8.24 -27.35
CA ILE A 60 10.34 -8.26 -27.52
C ILE A 60 9.97 -7.80 -28.93
N ARG A 61 10.59 -6.72 -29.43
CA ARG A 61 10.35 -6.23 -30.79
C ARG A 61 10.80 -7.21 -31.87
N ALA A 62 11.96 -7.84 -31.69
CA ALA A 62 12.51 -8.76 -32.68
C ALA A 62 11.79 -10.12 -32.71
N THR A 63 11.42 -10.66 -31.55
CA THR A 63 10.99 -12.08 -31.43
C THR A 63 9.68 -12.29 -30.67
N GLY A 64 9.08 -11.24 -30.08
CA GLY A 64 7.89 -11.36 -29.25
C GLY A 64 6.69 -11.95 -29.98
N ALA A 65 6.44 -11.49 -31.21
CA ALA A 65 5.38 -11.98 -32.08
C ALA A 65 5.50 -13.48 -32.41
N ALA A 66 6.73 -13.98 -32.60
CA ALA A 66 6.99 -15.38 -32.89
C ALA A 66 6.86 -16.28 -31.65
N ARG A 67 7.10 -15.73 -30.45
CA ARG A 67 7.02 -16.46 -29.18
C ARG A 67 5.61 -16.54 -28.63
N VAL A 68 4.81 -15.50 -28.83
CA VAL A 68 3.44 -15.39 -28.32
C VAL A 68 2.56 -14.86 -29.44
N ALA A 69 1.96 -15.77 -30.21
CA ALA A 69 1.14 -15.43 -31.37
C ALA A 69 -0.05 -14.53 -30.99
N ASP A 70 -0.65 -14.77 -29.83
CA ASP A 70 -1.80 -13.99 -29.33
C ASP A 70 -1.45 -12.53 -29.04
N ALA A 71 -0.18 -12.23 -28.76
CA ALA A 71 0.29 -10.87 -28.49
C ALA A 71 0.55 -10.06 -29.77
N VAL A 72 0.48 -10.65 -30.97
CA VAL A 72 0.78 -9.99 -32.24
C VAL A 72 -0.05 -8.71 -32.46
N PRO A 73 -1.38 -8.69 -32.28
CA PRO A 73 -2.18 -7.49 -32.50
C PRO A 73 -1.79 -6.36 -31.54
N GLU A 74 -1.49 -6.69 -30.29
CA GLU A 74 -1.16 -5.74 -29.24
C GLU A 74 0.25 -5.17 -29.44
N LEU A 75 1.22 -6.01 -29.81
CA LEU A 75 2.58 -5.59 -30.13
C LEU A 75 2.63 -4.67 -31.35
N ARG A 76 1.74 -4.85 -32.33
CA ARG A 76 1.60 -3.94 -33.48
C ARG A 76 1.01 -2.58 -33.09
N ARG A 77 0.05 -2.58 -32.15
CA ARG A 77 -0.64 -1.35 -31.72
C ARG A 77 0.18 -0.52 -30.72
N ILE A 78 0.95 -1.16 -29.84
CA ILE A 78 1.67 -0.47 -28.78
C ILE A 78 2.85 0.35 -29.33
N CYS A 79 2.96 1.62 -28.93
CA CYS A 79 4.10 2.44 -29.28
C CYS A 79 5.35 2.05 -28.48
N ASP A 80 6.54 2.37 -29.00
CA ASP A 80 7.80 2.02 -28.34
C ASP A 80 7.94 2.63 -26.96
N ARG A 81 7.50 3.88 -26.80
CA ARG A 81 7.50 4.59 -25.53
C ARG A 81 6.66 3.84 -24.48
N ASP A 82 5.44 3.43 -24.83
CA ASP A 82 4.55 2.73 -23.92
C ASP A 82 5.07 1.33 -23.57
N LEU A 83 5.67 0.63 -24.54
CA LEU A 83 6.27 -0.67 -24.28
C LEU A 83 7.46 -0.54 -23.31
N LYS A 84 8.34 0.45 -23.49
CA LYS A 84 9.43 0.75 -22.55
C LYS A 84 8.89 1.08 -21.15
N VAL A 85 7.83 1.88 -21.05
CA VAL A 85 7.17 2.20 -19.77
C VAL A 85 6.64 0.94 -19.09
N LYS A 86 5.99 0.02 -19.82
CA LYS A 86 5.48 -1.25 -19.27
C LYS A 86 6.62 -2.17 -18.80
N ILE A 87 7.71 -2.26 -19.56
CA ILE A 87 8.90 -3.03 -19.18
C ILE A 87 9.52 -2.45 -17.90
N LYS A 88 9.70 -1.13 -17.83
CA LYS A 88 10.20 -0.42 -16.63
C LYS A 88 9.29 -0.65 -15.42
N ALA A 89 7.97 -0.57 -15.60
CA ALA A 89 7.00 -0.83 -14.53
C ALA A 89 7.09 -2.27 -14.01
N LYS A 90 7.24 -3.26 -14.91
CA LYS A 90 7.43 -4.66 -14.52
C LYS A 90 8.74 -4.84 -13.75
N PHE A 91 9.83 -4.23 -14.19
CA PHE A 91 11.10 -4.23 -13.45
C PHE A 91 10.95 -3.68 -12.03
N ILE A 92 10.33 -2.50 -11.87
CA ILE A 92 10.12 -1.86 -10.56
C ILE A 92 9.32 -2.78 -9.62
N TYR A 93 8.28 -3.43 -10.16
CA TYR A 93 7.52 -4.44 -9.43
C TYR A 93 8.43 -5.59 -8.96
N MET A 94 9.18 -6.20 -9.87
CA MET A 94 10.06 -7.33 -9.54
C MET A 94 11.15 -6.95 -8.52
N ALA A 95 11.76 -5.77 -8.65
CA ALA A 95 12.75 -5.25 -7.70
C ALA A 95 12.15 -4.97 -6.32
N ARG A 96 10.87 -4.57 -6.24
CA ARG A 96 10.16 -4.43 -4.97
C ARG A 96 9.89 -5.79 -4.32
N GLU A 97 9.43 -6.75 -5.10
CA GLU A 97 9.16 -8.10 -4.59
C GLU A 97 10.45 -8.80 -4.12
N PHE A 98 11.56 -8.64 -4.85
CA PHE A 98 12.88 -9.15 -4.43
C PHE A 98 13.31 -8.58 -3.07
N ARG A 99 13.23 -7.26 -2.90
CA ARG A 99 13.56 -6.62 -1.62
C ARG A 99 12.58 -6.97 -0.49
N LYS A 100 11.36 -7.39 -0.82
CA LYS A 100 10.41 -7.91 0.16
C LYS A 100 10.84 -9.32 0.60
N SER A 101 11.22 -10.20 -0.34
CA SER A 101 11.70 -11.53 0.01
C SER A 101 13.02 -11.51 0.77
N GLU A 102 13.96 -10.61 0.44
CA GLU A 102 15.20 -10.46 1.22
C GLU A 102 14.93 -10.02 2.66
N ARG A 103 14.00 -9.08 2.87
CA ARG A 103 13.61 -8.68 4.23
C ARG A 103 12.97 -9.81 5.01
N GLN A 104 12.08 -10.58 4.37
CA GLN A 104 11.46 -11.73 5.01
C GLN A 104 12.46 -12.83 5.35
N ALA A 105 13.48 -13.05 4.50
CA ALA A 105 14.56 -13.98 4.78
C ALA A 105 15.40 -13.52 5.97
N ALA A 106 15.80 -12.24 6.02
CA ALA A 106 16.55 -11.68 7.13
C ALA A 106 15.75 -11.65 8.45
N GLU A 107 14.44 -11.40 8.40
CA GLU A 107 13.56 -11.49 9.56
C GLU A 107 13.47 -12.94 10.08
N HIS A 108 13.42 -13.93 9.19
CA HIS A 108 13.43 -15.34 9.59
C HIS A 108 14.76 -15.75 10.23
N GLU A 109 15.89 -15.35 9.63
CA GLU A 109 17.24 -15.62 10.15
C GLU A 109 17.44 -15.00 11.54
N ASN A 110 16.96 -13.77 11.77
CA ASN A 110 17.02 -13.14 13.09
C ASN A 110 16.14 -13.84 14.14
N ILE A 111 14.98 -14.36 13.75
CA ILE A 111 14.10 -15.10 14.66
C ILE A 111 14.72 -16.45 15.01
N GLU A 112 15.32 -17.13 14.03
CA GLU A 112 16.01 -18.40 14.21
C GLU A 112 17.23 -18.23 15.13
N ALA A 113 18.06 -17.21 14.90
CA ALA A 113 19.19 -16.90 15.77
C ALA A 113 18.76 -16.56 17.22
N ALA A 114 17.67 -15.81 17.40
CA ALA A 114 17.15 -15.49 18.74
C ALA A 114 16.58 -16.73 19.46
N ALA A 115 16.00 -17.68 18.72
CA ALA A 115 15.51 -18.93 19.28
C ALA A 115 16.65 -19.89 19.65
N GLU A 116 17.76 -19.88 18.92
CA GLU A 116 18.97 -20.64 19.26
C GLU A 116 19.66 -20.07 20.52
N GLU A 117 19.69 -18.75 20.68
CA GLU A 117 20.24 -18.08 21.89
C GLU A 117 19.39 -18.34 23.15
N GLU A 118 18.06 -18.41 23.02
CA GLU A 118 17.13 -18.74 24.13
C GLU A 118 17.25 -20.22 24.57
N VAL A 119 17.63 -21.14 23.67
CA VAL A 119 17.87 -22.56 24.00
C VAL A 119 19.25 -22.77 24.65
N GLU A 120 20.26 -21.99 24.28
CA GLU A 120 21.57 -22.01 24.98
C GLU A 120 21.47 -21.42 26.40
N GLU A 121 20.65 -20.39 26.63
CA GLU A 121 20.40 -19.85 27.98
C GLU A 121 19.60 -20.83 28.87
N GLU A 122 18.64 -21.60 28.34
CA GLU A 122 17.92 -22.63 29.10
C GLU A 122 18.81 -23.85 29.46
N GLU A 123 19.80 -24.23 28.64
CA GLU A 123 20.76 -25.30 28.97
C GLU A 123 21.83 -24.85 30.00
N GLU A 124 22.12 -23.56 30.11
CA GLU A 124 23.02 -23.01 31.15
C GLU A 124 22.30 -22.74 32.49
N GLU A 125 21.01 -22.39 32.50
CA GLU A 125 20.20 -22.24 33.73
C GLU A 125 19.80 -23.59 34.36
N GLU A 126 19.72 -24.71 33.62
CA GLU A 126 19.41 -26.04 34.20
C GLU A 126 20.58 -26.62 35.03
N ALA A 127 21.75 -25.95 35.05
CA ALA A 127 22.90 -26.31 35.87
C ALA A 127 23.01 -25.55 37.21
N GLU A 128 22.27 -24.46 37.41
CA GLU A 128 22.33 -23.64 38.63
C GLU A 128 20.96 -23.12 39.11
N GLU A 129 20.01 -23.98 39.51
CA GLU A 129 19.20 -23.68 40.71
C GLU A 129 18.32 -24.85 41.16
N ALA A 130 18.85 -25.62 42.11
CA ALA A 130 18.04 -26.30 43.10
C ALA A 130 17.67 -25.31 44.21
N GLY A 131 16.50 -24.66 44.04
CA GLY A 131 15.65 -24.28 45.16
C GLY A 131 15.47 -22.78 45.40
N ALA A 132 14.29 -22.27 45.07
CA ALA A 132 13.55 -21.31 45.91
C ALA A 132 12.11 -21.14 45.39
N ASP A 133 11.16 -21.30 46.30
CA ASP A 133 9.73 -21.19 46.06
C ASP A 133 9.32 -19.73 45.77
N GLY A 134 8.58 -19.50 44.68
CA GLY A 134 8.11 -18.16 44.32
C GLY A 134 6.89 -18.16 43.41
N GLU A 135 5.72 -17.87 43.99
CA GLU A 135 4.44 -17.61 43.32
C GLU A 135 4.55 -16.65 42.13
N HIS A 136 4.21 -17.12 40.92
CA HIS A 136 4.00 -16.26 39.75
C HIS A 136 2.59 -16.35 39.16
N GLN A 137 2.02 -15.16 38.99
CA GLN A 137 0.72 -14.85 38.42
C GLN A 137 0.48 -15.48 37.05
N ALA A 138 -0.71 -16.07 36.91
CA ALA A 138 -1.24 -16.66 35.69
C ALA A 138 -1.30 -15.66 34.52
N ARG A 139 -0.34 -15.77 33.61
CA ARG A 139 -0.40 -15.18 32.27
C ARG A 139 -1.17 -16.15 31.38
N GLY A 140 -2.43 -15.82 31.07
CA GLY A 140 -3.33 -16.66 30.29
C GLY A 140 -2.74 -17.06 28.93
N THR A 141 -2.45 -18.36 28.79
CA THR A 141 -2.10 -19.03 27.54
C THR A 141 -3.32 -19.02 26.61
N ARG A 142 -3.20 -18.28 25.50
CA ARG A 142 -4.20 -18.22 24.44
C ARG A 142 -4.16 -19.53 23.65
N GLN A 143 -5.06 -20.46 23.98
CA GLN A 143 -5.29 -21.68 23.21
C GLN A 143 -5.59 -21.31 21.75
N LYS A 144 -4.74 -21.77 20.84
CA LYS A 144 -4.76 -21.47 19.41
C LYS A 144 -5.26 -22.72 18.68
N ALA A 145 -6.58 -22.84 18.57
CA ALA A 145 -7.22 -23.77 17.67
C ALA A 145 -8.18 -22.98 16.79
N THR A 146 -7.85 -22.83 15.50
CA THR A 146 -8.78 -22.79 14.35
C THR A 146 -8.02 -22.40 13.07
N GLU A 147 -8.54 -22.92 11.97
CA GLU A 147 -8.11 -22.90 10.57
C GLU A 147 -7.30 -21.67 10.09
N PRO A 148 -6.44 -21.85 9.05
CA PRO A 148 -5.65 -20.76 8.49
C PRO A 148 -6.57 -19.69 7.90
N VAL A 149 -6.80 -18.61 8.66
CA VAL A 149 -7.43 -17.39 8.17
C VAL A 149 -6.51 -16.82 7.08
N ILE A 150 -6.95 -16.88 5.82
CA ILE A 150 -6.24 -16.27 4.71
C ILE A 150 -6.24 -14.75 4.94
N GLU A 151 -5.12 -14.21 5.41
CA GLU A 151 -4.98 -12.77 5.60
C GLU A 151 -5.00 -12.05 4.24
N VAL A 152 -6.15 -11.45 3.93
CA VAL A 152 -6.30 -10.64 2.73
C VAL A 152 -5.46 -9.37 2.84
N ASP A 153 -4.72 -9.02 1.77
CA ASP A 153 -3.89 -7.82 1.71
C ASP A 153 -4.68 -6.56 2.09
N ARG A 154 -4.10 -5.72 2.96
CA ARG A 154 -4.68 -4.45 3.41
C ARG A 154 -5.06 -3.54 2.24
N ALA A 155 -4.30 -3.58 1.14
CA ALA A 155 -4.65 -2.81 -0.06
C ALA A 155 -5.99 -3.25 -0.67
N HIS A 156 -6.26 -4.55 -0.70
CA HIS A 156 -7.52 -5.11 -1.18
C HIS A 156 -8.68 -4.71 -0.25
N LYS A 157 -8.51 -4.87 1.07
CA LYS A 157 -9.51 -4.44 2.07
C LYS A 157 -9.88 -2.96 1.90
N ASN A 158 -8.88 -2.10 1.75
CA ASN A 158 -9.10 -0.66 1.52
C ASN A 158 -9.84 -0.38 0.21
N SER A 159 -9.57 -1.13 -0.86
CA SER A 159 -10.26 -0.97 -2.16
C SER A 159 -11.75 -1.32 -2.07
N CYS A 160 -12.07 -2.43 -1.39
CA CYS A 160 -13.45 -2.86 -1.15
C CYS A 160 -14.22 -1.83 -0.31
N VAL A 161 -13.60 -1.37 0.78
CA VAL A 161 -14.16 -0.34 1.67
C VAL A 161 -14.35 0.99 0.91
N ALA A 162 -13.38 1.41 0.09
CA ALA A 162 -13.48 2.63 -0.69
C ALA A 162 -14.65 2.58 -1.70
N SER A 163 -14.84 1.44 -2.37
CA SER A 163 -15.96 1.25 -3.32
C SER A 163 -17.32 1.31 -2.61
N LYS A 164 -17.42 0.68 -1.44
CA LYS A 164 -18.61 0.73 -0.58
C LYS A 164 -18.92 2.16 -0.12
N LEU A 165 -17.89 2.88 0.34
CA LEU A 165 -17.99 4.29 0.73
C LEU A 165 -18.50 5.16 -0.42
N GLN A 166 -17.90 5.03 -1.62
CA GLN A 166 -18.33 5.79 -2.80
C GLN A 166 -19.80 5.53 -3.16
N GLY A 167 -20.23 4.27 -3.10
CA GLY A 167 -21.64 3.92 -3.32
C GLY A 167 -22.57 4.61 -2.31
N ARG A 168 -22.21 4.57 -1.02
CA ARG A 168 -22.98 5.24 0.03
C ARG A 168 -23.01 6.76 -0.13
N VAL A 169 -21.91 7.39 -0.50
CA VAL A 169 -21.84 8.85 -0.74
C VAL A 169 -22.77 9.26 -1.89
N ARG A 170 -22.82 8.48 -2.99
CA ARG A 170 -23.77 8.75 -4.09
C ARG A 170 -25.23 8.61 -3.62
N LYS A 171 -25.56 7.49 -2.97
CA LYS A 171 -26.91 7.22 -2.49
C LYS A 171 -27.38 8.22 -1.42
N ARG A 172 -26.47 8.72 -0.58
CA ARG A 172 -26.71 9.72 0.46
C ARG A 172 -27.38 10.99 -0.07
N GLN A 173 -27.10 11.39 -1.32
CA GLN A 173 -27.71 12.59 -1.92
C GLN A 173 -29.25 12.52 -1.99
N ASN A 174 -29.83 11.32 -1.84
CA ASN A 174 -31.27 11.08 -1.86
C ASN A 174 -31.81 10.60 -0.50
N SER A 175 -31.05 10.79 0.57
CA SER A 175 -31.45 10.40 1.92
C SER A 175 -31.67 11.61 2.82
N ILE A 176 -32.22 11.38 4.01
CA ILE A 176 -32.33 12.40 5.06
C ILE A 176 -30.98 12.76 5.70
N TYR A 177 -29.92 12.02 5.38
CA TYR A 177 -28.59 12.16 5.98
C TYR A 177 -27.68 13.07 5.17
N THR A 178 -28.22 14.01 4.38
CA THR A 178 -27.44 14.97 3.58
C THR A 178 -26.75 16.04 4.42
N ASP A 179 -27.20 16.26 5.66
CA ASP A 179 -26.60 17.19 6.62
C ASP A 179 -25.12 16.86 6.89
N LYS A 180 -24.28 17.90 6.94
CA LYS A 180 -22.84 17.85 7.23
C LYS A 180 -22.52 17.16 8.55
N LYS A 181 -23.42 17.18 9.54
CA LYS A 181 -23.20 16.49 10.82
C LYS A 181 -22.95 14.99 10.66
N TYR A 182 -23.44 14.39 9.57
CA TYR A 182 -23.23 12.98 9.25
C TYR A 182 -21.97 12.71 8.42
N ASP A 183 -21.21 13.72 7.98
CA ASP A 183 -20.04 13.56 7.10
C ASP A 183 -19.00 12.58 7.68
N SER A 184 -18.83 12.57 9.00
CA SER A 184 -17.90 11.67 9.68
C SER A 184 -18.28 10.18 9.59
N ALA A 185 -19.52 9.85 9.21
CA ALA A 185 -19.89 8.47 8.87
C ALA A 185 -19.40 8.05 7.49
N PHE A 186 -19.07 8.99 6.61
CA PHE A 186 -18.62 8.71 5.24
C PHE A 186 -17.11 8.84 5.10
N MET A 187 -16.38 8.15 5.98
CA MET A 187 -14.92 7.99 5.89
C MET A 187 -14.55 6.50 5.89
N ILE A 188 -13.38 6.17 5.36
CA ILE A 188 -12.91 4.78 5.21
C ILE A 188 -12.94 4.04 6.55
N ASN A 189 -12.43 4.65 7.62
CA ASN A 189 -12.36 4.02 8.94
C ASN A 189 -13.71 3.84 9.64
N ALA A 190 -14.76 4.53 9.20
CA ALA A 190 -16.12 4.39 9.75
C ALA A 190 -16.90 3.26 9.06
N MET A 191 -16.40 2.75 7.94
CA MET A 191 -16.98 1.63 7.22
C MET A 191 -16.57 0.31 7.88
N SER A 192 -17.43 -0.69 7.81
CA SER A 192 -17.05 -2.05 8.21
C SER A 192 -16.27 -2.72 7.10
N ASP A 193 -15.32 -3.57 7.49
CA ASP A 193 -14.71 -4.53 6.59
C ASP A 193 -15.78 -5.53 6.09
N ASP A 194 -15.59 -5.99 4.87
CA ASP A 194 -16.41 -7.01 4.23
C ASP A 194 -15.63 -8.33 4.29
N GLU A 195 -16.28 -9.39 4.79
CA GLU A 195 -15.75 -10.75 4.78
C GLU A 195 -16.18 -11.46 3.50
N ASP A 196 -15.33 -12.34 2.96
CA ASP A 196 -15.74 -13.25 1.89
C ASP A 196 -16.82 -14.20 2.43
N ASP A 197 -17.87 -14.44 1.64
CA ASP A 197 -18.92 -15.39 2.00
C ASP A 197 -18.34 -16.81 1.99
N PRO A 198 -18.31 -17.53 3.14
CA PRO A 198 -17.72 -18.86 3.21
C PRO A 198 -18.49 -19.90 2.38
N THR A 199 -19.74 -19.60 2.03
CA THR A 199 -20.58 -20.45 1.17
C THR A 199 -20.40 -20.17 -0.31
N TRP A 200 -19.59 -19.18 -0.68
CA TRP A 200 -19.34 -18.84 -2.07
C TRP A 200 -18.61 -19.97 -2.80
N SER A 201 -19.18 -20.42 -3.92
CA SER A 201 -18.62 -21.43 -4.81
C SER A 201 -18.15 -20.82 -6.13
N HIS A 202 -17.18 -21.47 -6.77
CA HIS A 202 -16.64 -21.00 -8.05
C HIS A 202 -17.72 -21.12 -9.15
N GLY A 203 -18.17 -19.99 -9.69
CA GLY A 203 -19.23 -19.91 -10.70
C GLY A 203 -20.43 -19.06 -10.26
N GLU A 204 -20.61 -18.84 -8.97
CA GLU A 204 -21.61 -17.91 -8.46
C GLU A 204 -21.10 -16.47 -8.43
N VAL A 205 -22.02 -15.51 -8.52
CA VAL A 205 -21.72 -14.09 -8.34
C VAL A 205 -21.11 -13.91 -6.94
N LYS A 206 -19.91 -13.33 -6.88
CA LYS A 206 -19.20 -13.09 -5.62
C LYS A 206 -20.06 -12.24 -4.69
N ARG A 207 -20.28 -12.74 -3.47
CA ARG A 207 -20.99 -12.05 -2.40
C ARG A 207 -20.03 -11.77 -1.25
N TYR A 208 -20.32 -10.70 -0.52
CA TYR A 208 -19.59 -10.33 0.68
C TYR A 208 -20.54 -10.27 1.88
N ILE A 209 -20.04 -10.65 3.06
CA ILE A 209 -20.76 -10.51 4.32
C ILE A 209 -20.26 -9.24 5.01
N SER A 210 -21.13 -8.26 5.16
CA SER A 210 -20.84 -7.01 5.87
C SER A 210 -21.33 -7.12 7.30
N ARG A 211 -20.41 -7.23 8.26
CA ARG A 211 -20.72 -7.22 9.71
C ARG A 211 -20.57 -5.83 10.30
N ALA A 212 -21.52 -5.40 11.12
CA ALA A 212 -21.36 -4.15 11.86
C ALA A 212 -20.46 -4.37 13.09
N PRO A 213 -19.47 -3.51 13.36
CA PRO A 213 -18.72 -3.55 14.62
C PRO A 213 -19.66 -3.36 15.81
N GLY A 214 -19.48 -4.14 16.87
CA GLY A 214 -20.34 -4.10 18.07
C GLY A 214 -20.31 -2.75 18.78
N TYR A 215 -19.22 -1.99 18.65
CA TYR A 215 -19.13 -0.65 19.24
C TYR A 215 -19.97 0.42 18.53
N ARG A 216 -20.53 0.14 17.34
CA ARG A 216 -21.22 1.15 16.53
C ARG A 216 -22.56 1.55 17.17
N SER A 217 -22.85 2.85 17.22
CA SER A 217 -24.14 3.35 17.72
C SER A 217 -25.31 2.90 16.85
N GLU A 218 -26.50 2.82 17.44
CA GLU A 218 -27.71 2.46 16.72
C GLU A 218 -28.02 3.45 15.59
N THR A 219 -27.78 4.74 15.83
CA THR A 219 -27.93 5.80 14.83
C THR A 219 -27.12 5.54 13.57
N VAL A 220 -25.84 5.13 13.70
CA VAL A 220 -25.01 4.80 12.52
C VAL A 220 -25.48 3.52 11.85
N LYS A 221 -25.94 2.53 12.62
CA LYS A 221 -26.49 1.29 12.06
C LYS A 221 -27.70 1.60 11.16
N GLN A 222 -28.64 2.41 11.65
CA GLN A 222 -29.83 2.85 10.91
C GLN A 222 -29.49 3.75 9.71
N LEU A 223 -28.52 4.65 9.86
CA LEU A 223 -28.01 5.47 8.76
C LEU A 223 -27.50 4.59 7.61
N TYR A 224 -26.72 3.55 7.89
CA TYR A 224 -26.25 2.67 6.82
C TYR A 224 -27.35 1.78 6.24
N ILE A 225 -28.28 1.27 7.06
CA ILE A 225 -29.41 0.46 6.57
C ILE A 225 -30.25 1.27 5.58
N SER A 226 -30.64 2.48 5.97
CA SER A 226 -31.45 3.37 5.13
C SER A 226 -30.74 3.79 3.85
N ILE A 227 -29.43 4.08 3.89
CA ILE A 227 -28.67 4.42 2.68
C ILE A 227 -28.47 3.22 1.76
N ASP A 228 -28.19 2.04 2.33
CA ASP A 228 -27.98 0.85 1.52
C ASP A 228 -29.28 0.42 0.80
N ALA A 229 -30.45 0.68 1.42
CA ALA A 229 -31.78 0.44 0.84
C ALA A 229 -32.15 1.38 -0.33
N ILE A 230 -31.51 2.54 -0.44
CA ILE A 230 -31.74 3.47 -1.57
C ILE A 230 -31.13 2.88 -2.86
N ALA A 231 -31.88 2.89 -3.96
CA ALA A 231 -31.35 2.52 -5.27
C ALA A 231 -30.29 3.54 -5.74
N ASP A 232 -29.19 3.06 -6.34
CA ASP A 232 -28.21 3.98 -6.95
C ASP A 232 -28.83 4.63 -8.19
N LYS A 233 -28.63 5.95 -8.36
CA LYS A 233 -29.16 6.71 -9.51
C LYS A 233 -28.47 6.31 -10.81
N ASP A 234 -27.22 5.88 -10.72
CA ASP A 234 -26.42 5.42 -11.86
C ASP A 234 -26.65 3.91 -12.07
N PRO A 235 -27.37 3.49 -13.13
CA PRO A 235 -27.72 2.10 -13.35
C PRO A 235 -26.50 1.23 -13.66
N ASP A 236 -25.46 1.78 -14.27
CA ASP A 236 -24.25 1.02 -14.61
C ASP A 236 -23.43 0.75 -13.35
N LYS A 237 -23.34 1.75 -12.46
CA LYS A 237 -22.72 1.56 -11.13
C LYS A 237 -23.54 0.65 -10.24
N ALA A 238 -24.87 0.68 -10.34
CA ALA A 238 -25.75 -0.23 -9.63
C ALA A 238 -25.49 -1.69 -10.04
N LYS A 239 -25.37 -1.95 -11.35
CA LYS A 239 -25.05 -3.29 -11.89
C LYS A 239 -23.65 -3.77 -11.52
N ALA A 240 -22.68 -2.85 -11.49
CA ALA A 240 -21.30 -3.15 -11.10
C ALA A 240 -21.11 -3.30 -9.58
N ALA A 241 -22.11 -2.91 -8.76
CA ALA A 241 -22.00 -2.98 -7.32
C ALA A 241 -22.06 -4.43 -6.84
N THR A 242 -21.04 -4.85 -6.09
CA THR A 242 -21.05 -6.20 -5.51
C THR A 242 -22.15 -6.36 -4.46
N THR A 243 -22.90 -7.46 -4.55
CA THR A 243 -23.95 -7.82 -3.58
C THR A 243 -23.32 -8.05 -2.21
N ARG A 244 -23.90 -7.40 -1.19
CA ARG A 244 -23.45 -7.51 0.21
C ARG A 244 -24.62 -7.99 1.07
N ILE A 245 -24.38 -9.05 1.82
CA ILE A 245 -25.34 -9.60 2.77
C ILE A 245 -24.99 -9.03 4.15
N ARG A 246 -26.01 -8.59 4.91
CA ARG A 246 -25.81 -8.11 6.28
C ARG A 246 -25.56 -9.32 7.18
N GLY A 247 -24.37 -9.41 7.75
CA GLY A 247 -24.04 -10.43 8.74
C GLY A 247 -24.41 -10.01 10.16
N PRO A 248 -24.29 -10.93 11.14
CA PRO A 248 -24.43 -10.59 12.55
C PRO A 248 -23.36 -9.58 12.99
N GLU A 249 -23.60 -8.90 14.10
CA GLU A 249 -22.65 -7.96 14.65
C GLU A 249 -21.37 -8.66 15.10
N TYR A 250 -20.26 -7.93 15.02
CA TYR A 250 -18.96 -8.42 15.47
C TYR A 250 -18.60 -7.73 16.81
N PRO A 251 -18.92 -8.37 17.96
CA PRO A 251 -18.78 -7.74 19.28
C PRO A 251 -17.34 -7.35 19.60
N ASP A 252 -16.38 -8.21 19.23
CA ASP A 252 -14.96 -8.06 19.55
C ASP A 252 -14.19 -7.17 18.55
N ALA A 253 -14.91 -6.39 17.74
CA ALA A 253 -14.29 -5.53 16.73
C ALA A 253 -13.36 -4.49 17.35
N VAL A 254 -12.06 -4.59 17.04
CA VAL A 254 -11.08 -3.59 17.47
C VAL A 254 -11.33 -2.27 16.73
N ARG A 255 -11.45 -1.18 17.50
CA ARG A 255 -11.63 0.16 16.93
C ARG A 255 -10.37 0.62 16.20
N PRO A 256 -10.48 1.15 14.97
CA PRO A 256 -9.33 1.64 14.22
C PRO A 256 -8.72 2.86 14.92
N LYS A 257 -7.38 2.85 15.07
CA LYS A 257 -6.62 4.00 15.58
C LYS A 257 -6.18 4.88 14.40
N ALA A 258 -6.58 6.14 14.41
CA ALA A 258 -6.22 7.09 13.35
C ALA A 258 -5.50 8.32 13.93
N LYS A 259 -4.38 8.69 13.30
CA LYS A 259 -3.61 9.87 13.70
C LYS A 259 -4.32 11.17 13.35
N LYS A 260 -4.87 11.29 12.14
CA LYS A 260 -5.56 12.50 11.65
C LYS A 260 -7.00 12.52 12.10
N LEU A 261 -7.49 13.70 12.50
CA LEU A 261 -8.88 13.87 12.96
C LEU A 261 -9.91 13.47 11.90
N ALA A 262 -9.65 13.79 10.63
CA ALA A 262 -10.52 13.44 9.50
C ALA A 262 -10.78 11.93 9.32
N ASN A 263 -9.95 11.08 9.95
CA ASN A 263 -10.05 9.63 9.88
C ASN A 263 -10.42 8.99 11.24
N ARG A 264 -10.69 9.79 12.29
CA ARG A 264 -11.08 9.30 13.62
C ARG A 264 -12.58 9.16 13.72
N ILE A 265 -13.01 8.11 14.41
CA ILE A 265 -14.43 7.88 14.70
C ILE A 265 -14.89 8.93 15.72
N ARG A 266 -16.10 9.45 15.56
CA ARG A 266 -16.73 10.44 16.45
C ARG A 266 -17.51 9.75 17.57
N ALA A 267 -17.69 10.42 18.70
CA ALA A 267 -18.40 9.91 19.85
C ALA A 267 -19.82 9.43 19.50
N TRP A 268 -20.59 10.22 18.74
CA TRP A 268 -21.95 9.84 18.30
C TRP A 268 -22.01 8.55 17.46
N GLN A 269 -20.88 8.12 16.89
CA GLN A 269 -20.79 6.90 16.09
C GLN A 269 -20.56 5.64 16.93
N VAL A 270 -20.26 5.82 18.22
CA VAL A 270 -20.01 4.77 19.19
C VAL A 270 -21.23 4.62 20.10
N ASN A 271 -21.57 3.39 20.49
CA ASN A 271 -22.63 3.15 21.46
C ASN A 271 -22.32 3.86 22.80
N ASP A 272 -23.29 4.59 23.33
CA ASP A 272 -23.12 5.44 24.51
C ASP A 272 -22.70 4.65 25.77
N VAL A 273 -23.28 3.46 25.97
CA VAL A 273 -22.95 2.58 27.10
C VAL A 273 -21.49 2.13 27.01
N LEU A 274 -21.08 1.65 25.83
CA LEU A 274 -19.70 1.22 25.60
C LEU A 274 -18.70 2.38 25.69
N LEU A 275 -19.09 3.58 25.23
CA LEU A 275 -18.25 4.76 25.35
C LEU A 275 -18.09 5.21 26.80
N ALA A 276 -19.16 5.13 27.60
CA ALA A 276 -19.13 5.42 29.04
C ALA A 276 -18.28 4.44 29.83
N GLU A 277 -18.33 3.14 29.50
CA GLU A 277 -17.44 2.12 30.07
C GLU A 277 -15.98 2.31 29.67
N ASN A 278 -15.73 2.97 28.52
CA ASN A 278 -14.41 3.09 27.92
C ASN A 278 -14.01 4.54 27.63
N GLN A 279 -14.14 5.42 28.63
CA GLN A 279 -13.80 6.84 28.52
C GLN A 279 -12.36 7.09 28.01
N HIS A 280 -11.44 6.15 28.28
CA HIS A 280 -10.06 6.21 27.78
C HIS A 280 -9.94 6.24 26.25
N TRP A 281 -10.99 5.91 25.49
CA TRP A 281 -10.97 6.06 24.02
C TRP A 281 -10.93 7.52 23.57
N LEU A 282 -11.53 8.43 24.34
CA LEU A 282 -11.48 9.87 24.10
C LEU A 282 -10.07 10.39 24.40
N THR A 283 -9.49 10.01 25.55
CA THR A 283 -8.16 10.49 25.96
C THR A 283 -7.03 9.90 25.10
N SER A 284 -7.14 8.65 24.66
CA SER A 284 -6.16 8.00 23.78
C SER A 284 -6.22 8.47 22.32
N GLY A 285 -7.20 9.31 21.96
CA GLY A 285 -7.41 9.79 20.60
C GLY A 285 -7.90 8.72 19.62
N ARG A 286 -8.49 7.62 20.11
CA ARG A 286 -9.16 6.62 19.27
C ARG A 286 -10.52 7.14 18.79
N VAL A 287 -11.24 7.80 19.68
CA VAL A 287 -12.52 8.46 19.42
C VAL A 287 -12.32 9.95 19.62
N ALA A 288 -12.86 10.75 18.72
CA ALA A 288 -12.92 12.20 18.88
C ALA A 288 -14.32 12.61 19.35
N ILE A 289 -14.43 13.74 20.05
CA ILE A 289 -15.72 14.38 20.30
C ILE A 289 -16.45 14.66 18.97
N SER A 290 -17.78 14.78 19.02
CA SER A 290 -18.64 14.83 17.83
C SER A 290 -18.58 16.21 17.16
N GLY A 291 -18.47 17.25 17.97
CA GLY A 291 -18.46 18.65 17.56
C GLY A 291 -19.82 19.33 17.71
N TRP A 292 -19.83 20.64 17.49
CA TRP A 292 -20.99 21.53 17.71
C TRP A 292 -22.28 21.16 16.96
N LEU A 293 -22.18 20.53 15.78
CA LEU A 293 -23.33 20.09 15.00
C LEU A 293 -24.12 18.96 15.68
N TRP A 294 -23.50 18.33 16.68
CA TRP A 294 -24.12 17.32 17.53
C TRP A 294 -24.48 17.84 18.93
N GLY A 295 -24.33 19.15 19.17
CA GLY A 295 -24.64 19.78 20.45
C GLY A 295 -23.48 19.83 21.44
N ASP A 296 -22.26 19.48 21.04
CA ASP A 296 -21.07 19.67 21.87
C ASP A 296 -20.68 21.17 21.92
N ASP A 297 -20.02 21.62 23.00
CA ASP A 297 -19.64 23.04 23.15
C ASP A 297 -18.52 23.47 22.20
N GLU A 298 -17.62 22.54 21.84
CA GLU A 298 -16.44 22.83 21.02
C GLU A 298 -16.31 21.85 19.86
N ASP A 299 -15.79 22.37 18.74
CA ASP A 299 -15.40 21.53 17.61
C ASP A 299 -14.02 20.90 17.85
N PRO A 300 -13.84 19.61 17.55
CA PRO A 300 -12.57 18.94 17.75
C PRO A 300 -11.48 19.52 16.84
N GLU A 301 -10.35 19.94 17.42
CA GLU A 301 -9.17 20.39 16.68
C GLU A 301 -8.16 19.26 16.41
N ASP A 302 -7.44 19.31 15.28
CA ASP A 302 -6.33 18.39 15.01
C ASP A 302 -5.06 18.85 15.74
N SER A 303 -4.89 18.39 16.98
CA SER A 303 -3.79 18.78 17.86
C SER A 303 -2.39 18.38 17.37
N GLU A 304 -2.28 17.44 16.41
CA GLU A 304 -0.96 16.99 15.90
C GLU A 304 -0.23 18.06 15.06
N LEU A 305 -0.95 19.02 14.47
CA LEU A 305 -0.31 20.08 13.69
C LEU A 305 0.54 21.04 14.55
N LYS A 306 0.19 21.21 15.83
CA LYS A 306 0.90 22.13 16.72
C LYS A 306 2.29 21.59 17.14
N ARG A 307 2.45 20.27 17.33
CA ARG A 307 3.72 19.68 17.83
C ARG A 307 4.90 19.83 16.87
N LYS A 308 4.69 19.78 15.55
CA LYS A 308 5.79 19.95 14.58
C LYS A 308 6.23 21.39 14.38
N SER A 309 5.39 22.38 14.69
CA SER A 309 5.77 23.79 14.52
C SER A 309 6.74 24.27 15.59
N VAL A 310 6.67 23.70 16.81
CA VAL A 310 7.54 24.10 17.92
C VAL A 310 8.92 23.42 17.84
N GLU A 311 9.00 22.17 17.37
CA GLU A 311 10.29 21.47 17.17
C GLU A 311 11.03 21.85 15.87
N ALA A 312 10.36 22.53 14.93
CA ALA A 312 11.00 22.99 13.69
C ALA A 312 11.91 24.22 13.88
N GLY A 313 11.98 24.79 15.08
CA GLY A 313 12.90 25.88 15.42
C GLY A 313 14.37 25.46 15.54
N GLU A 314 14.69 24.19 15.82
CA GLU A 314 16.06 23.78 16.17
C GLU A 314 16.69 22.75 15.25
N ARG A 315 15.93 22.14 14.33
CA ARG A 315 16.49 21.22 13.32
C ARG A 315 16.50 21.87 11.95
N ASN A 316 17.30 22.93 11.83
CA ASN A 316 17.90 23.35 10.57
C ASN A 316 18.84 22.24 10.07
N GLY A 317 18.25 21.12 9.64
CA GLY A 317 18.93 20.13 8.82
C GLY A 317 19.45 20.88 7.60
N LYS A 318 20.79 20.92 7.49
CA LYS A 318 21.55 21.44 6.34
C LYS A 318 20.78 21.16 5.06
N LYS A 319 19.99 22.13 4.58
CA LYS A 319 19.53 22.14 3.20
C LYS A 319 20.83 22.05 2.42
N ARG A 320 21.07 20.92 1.75
CA ARG A 320 22.10 20.82 0.72
C ARG A 320 21.82 22.00 -0.20
N ARG A 321 22.61 23.08 -0.05
CA ARG A 321 22.75 24.09 -1.09
C ARG A 321 23.09 23.26 -2.31
N ARG A 322 22.15 23.13 -3.25
CA ARG A 322 22.54 22.86 -4.63
C ARG A 322 23.54 23.97 -4.91
N VAL A 323 24.81 23.61 -5.01
CA VAL A 323 25.78 24.44 -5.70
C VAL A 323 25.18 24.56 -7.09
N VAL A 324 24.46 25.66 -7.31
CA VAL A 324 24.10 26.07 -8.65
C VAL A 324 25.44 26.46 -9.24
N ASP A 325 26.09 25.49 -9.86
CA ASP A 325 27.30 25.72 -10.63
C ASP A 325 26.89 26.66 -11.77
N SER A 326 27.09 27.95 -11.55
CA SER A 326 26.72 29.02 -12.49
C SER A 326 27.46 28.87 -13.82
N SER A 327 28.54 28.08 -13.86
CA SER A 327 29.24 27.75 -15.11
C SER A 327 28.37 26.94 -16.06
N ALA A 328 27.52 26.03 -15.57
CA ALA A 328 26.65 25.22 -16.40
C ALA A 328 25.52 26.07 -17.04
N VAL A 329 25.02 27.05 -16.30
CA VAL A 329 24.02 28.01 -16.81
C VAL A 329 24.64 28.93 -17.85
N ALA A 330 25.84 29.44 -17.61
CA ALA A 330 26.57 30.28 -18.57
C ALA A 330 26.93 29.51 -19.86
N GLN A 331 27.37 28.25 -19.76
CA GLN A 331 27.63 27.40 -20.93
C GLN A 331 26.36 27.10 -21.72
N ALA A 332 25.23 26.88 -21.04
CA ALA A 332 23.94 26.68 -21.69
C ALA A 332 23.48 27.95 -22.42
N GLN A 333 23.63 29.13 -21.80
CA GLN A 333 23.30 30.42 -22.41
C GLN A 333 24.20 30.72 -23.61
N SER A 334 25.51 30.49 -23.52
CA SER A 334 26.45 30.70 -24.63
C SER A 334 26.18 29.75 -25.80
N ARG A 335 25.78 28.50 -25.54
CA ARG A 335 25.33 27.57 -26.61
C ARG A 335 24.07 28.04 -27.30
N VAL A 336 23.11 28.58 -26.54
CA VAL A 336 21.87 29.14 -27.10
C VAL A 336 22.19 30.35 -27.97
N GLU A 337 23.01 31.28 -27.48
CA GLU A 337 23.38 32.51 -28.19
C GLU A 337 24.18 32.22 -29.48
N ALA A 338 25.06 31.21 -29.45
CA ALA A 338 25.77 30.73 -30.63
C ALA A 338 24.84 30.07 -31.66
N LEU A 339 23.80 29.35 -31.21
CA LEU A 339 22.82 28.73 -32.12
C LEU A 339 21.85 29.75 -32.71
N THR A 340 21.55 30.82 -31.99
CA THR A 340 20.61 31.86 -32.46
C THR A 340 21.31 33.00 -33.18
N ASN A 341 22.65 33.02 -33.27
CA ASN A 341 23.44 34.17 -33.74
C ASN A 341 23.01 35.48 -33.06
N GLY A 342 22.63 35.42 -31.78
CA GLY A 342 22.10 36.57 -31.03
C GLY A 342 20.65 36.98 -31.38
N GLY A 343 19.95 36.21 -32.23
CA GLY A 343 18.54 36.42 -32.55
C GLY A 343 17.61 36.00 -31.41
N ASP A 344 16.45 36.67 -31.31
CA ASP A 344 15.41 36.32 -30.35
C ASP A 344 14.81 34.95 -30.71
N ILE A 345 14.88 34.00 -29.78
CA ILE A 345 14.33 32.64 -29.91
C ILE A 345 12.86 32.67 -30.35
N ASN A 346 12.08 33.66 -29.90
CA ASN A 346 10.67 33.73 -30.22
C ASN A 346 10.41 34.00 -31.71
N GLN A 347 11.35 34.64 -32.41
CA GLN A 347 11.24 34.88 -33.85
C GLN A 347 11.51 33.61 -34.68
N LEU A 348 12.33 32.67 -34.18
CA LEU A 348 12.58 31.39 -34.86
C LEU A 348 11.33 30.50 -34.96
N PHE A 349 10.38 30.66 -34.04
CA PHE A 349 9.14 29.86 -34.01
C PHE A 349 7.91 30.59 -34.55
N ALA A 350 8.01 31.89 -34.83
CA ALA A 350 6.88 32.69 -35.33
C ALA A 350 6.50 32.41 -36.79
N GLY A 351 7.32 31.67 -37.54
CA GLY A 351 7.10 31.37 -38.97
C GLY A 351 6.50 29.99 -39.28
N LEU A 352 6.10 29.20 -38.27
CA LEU A 352 5.56 27.83 -38.42
C LEU A 352 4.05 27.74 -38.14
N GLY A 353 3.34 28.87 -38.15
CA GLY A 353 1.88 28.97 -37.92
C GLY A 353 1.07 28.98 -39.20
#